data_AF-A0A0S4KPV3-F1
#
_entry.id   AF-A0A0S4KPV3-F1
#
_cell.length_a   1.000
_cell.length_b   1.000
_cell.length_c   1.000
_cell.angle_alpha   90.00
_cell.angle_beta   90.00
_cell.angle_gamma   90.00
#
_symmetry.space_group_name_H-M   'P 1'
#
loop_
_entity.id
_entity.type
_entity.pdbx_description
1 polymer ?
#
loop_
_entity_poly.entity_id
_entity_poly.type
_entity_poly.pdbx_seq_one_letter_code
_entity_poly.pdbx_strand_id
1 'polypeptide(L)'
;KPRQHVGVDTLVSDELLQRHGRRSQWSLLQRLDLADCVDVTDIGLTFIATLSHLQHLDVSGCTKITDAGLSYLVGLSSLCYFCISVCGNITDAALSYIASFSQLRHLDVSGYENITDAGMSSLVALPQLRYLFASYCEHITDAGLAAISSFSQLNQLDLHRCVKVTDAGLSSLAPIPLTSIGLE
;
A
#
# COMPACT_ATOMS: atom_id res chain seq x y z
N LYS A 1 -12.13 -23.49 -10.71
CA LYS A 1 -10.70 -23.11 -10.68
C LYS A 1 -10.29 -23.00 -9.21
N PRO A 2 -9.24 -23.70 -8.74
CA PRO A 2 -8.91 -23.65 -7.32
C PRO A 2 -8.37 -22.25 -7.00
N ARG A 3 -9.11 -21.52 -6.17
CA ARG A 3 -8.62 -20.31 -5.51
C ARG A 3 -7.63 -20.81 -4.45
N GLN A 4 -6.33 -20.63 -4.70
CA GLN A 4 -5.32 -20.81 -3.67
C GLN A 4 -5.43 -19.63 -2.70
N HIS A 5 -6.39 -19.72 -1.79
CA HIS A 5 -6.51 -18.81 -0.66
C HIS A 5 -5.68 -19.45 0.44
N VAL A 6 -4.46 -18.94 0.64
CA VAL A 6 -3.70 -19.25 1.86
C VAL A 6 -4.26 -18.32 2.93
N GLY A 7 -5.41 -18.69 3.49
CA GLY A 7 -5.94 -18.05 4.70
C GLY A 7 -5.14 -18.57 5.88
N VAL A 8 -4.57 -17.64 6.65
CA VAL A 8 -3.52 -17.90 7.63
C VAL A 8 -4.09 -18.07 9.03
N ASP A 9 -3.98 -19.29 9.55
CA ASP A 9 -3.65 -19.48 10.96
C ASP A 9 -2.40 -18.64 11.28
N THR A 10 -2.28 -18.16 12.52
CA THR A 10 -1.23 -17.31 13.12
C THR A 10 0.22 -17.86 13.07
N LEU A 11 0.58 -18.64 12.04
CA LEU A 11 1.82 -19.42 11.91
C LEU A 11 2.67 -19.05 10.70
N VAL A 12 2.30 -18.04 9.89
CA VAL A 12 3.14 -17.64 8.76
C VAL A 12 4.26 -16.70 9.21
N SER A 13 5.49 -17.16 8.99
CA SER A 13 6.74 -16.48 9.29
C SER A 13 7.64 -16.40 8.06
N ASP A 14 8.71 -15.60 8.16
CA ASP A 14 9.72 -15.51 7.10
C ASP A 14 10.31 -16.86 6.70
N GLU A 15 10.52 -17.77 7.66
CA GLU A 15 11.06 -19.11 7.39
C GLU A 15 10.07 -19.91 6.54
N LEU A 16 8.77 -19.85 6.86
CA LEU A 16 7.74 -20.54 6.09
C LEU A 16 7.68 -19.99 4.67
N LEU A 17 7.67 -18.66 4.51
CA LEU A 17 7.70 -17.99 3.21
C LEU A 17 8.90 -18.45 2.36
N GLN A 18 10.10 -18.48 2.94
CA GLN A 18 11.31 -18.91 2.24
C GLN A 18 11.29 -20.42 1.88
N ARG A 19 10.79 -21.28 2.78
CA ARG A 19 10.71 -22.73 2.54
C ARG A 19 9.75 -23.07 1.41
N HIS A 20 8.59 -22.40 1.38
CA HIS A 20 7.61 -22.59 0.32
C HIS A 20 8.03 -21.93 -0.99
N GLY A 21 8.77 -20.83 -0.93
CA GLY A 21 9.35 -20.17 -2.09
C GLY A 21 10.30 -21.00 -2.93
N ARG A 22 11.05 -21.90 -2.30
CA ARG A 22 11.92 -22.87 -3.01
C ARG A 22 11.13 -23.92 -3.79
N ARG A 23 9.82 -24.06 -3.53
CA ARG A 23 8.94 -24.95 -4.28
C ARG A 23 8.29 -24.12 -5.40
N SER A 24 8.54 -24.49 -6.66
CA SER A 24 8.19 -23.74 -7.88
C SER A 24 6.70 -23.34 -8.04
N GLN A 25 5.81 -23.83 -7.17
CA GLN A 25 4.36 -23.65 -7.28
C GLN A 25 3.89 -22.22 -6.99
N TRP A 26 4.65 -21.42 -6.22
CA TRP A 26 4.25 -20.07 -5.85
C TRP A 26 4.67 -19.00 -6.88
N SER A 27 5.51 -19.35 -7.85
CA SER A 27 5.97 -18.44 -8.90
C SER A 27 4.83 -17.84 -9.74
N LEU A 28 3.68 -18.53 -9.82
CA LEU A 28 2.48 -18.09 -10.54
C LEU A 28 1.43 -17.45 -9.63
N LEU A 29 1.73 -17.24 -8.35
CA LEU A 29 0.79 -16.69 -7.39
C LEU A 29 0.45 -15.24 -7.77
N GLN A 30 -0.84 -14.95 -7.89
CA GLN A 30 -1.34 -13.61 -8.21
C GLN A 30 -1.87 -12.86 -6.99
N ARG A 31 -2.18 -13.58 -5.91
CA ARG A 31 -2.72 -13.01 -4.68
C ARG A 31 -2.07 -13.66 -3.47
N LEU A 32 -1.54 -12.83 -2.60
CA LEU A 32 -0.96 -13.23 -1.32
C LEU A 32 -1.58 -12.34 -0.23
N ASP A 33 -2.10 -12.99 0.80
CA ASP A 33 -2.75 -12.34 1.93
C ASP A 33 -2.02 -12.81 3.19
N LEU A 34 -1.38 -11.85 3.86
CA LEU A 34 -0.57 -12.01 5.06
C LEU A 34 -1.02 -11.04 6.14
N ALA A 35 -2.26 -10.54 6.06
CA ALA A 35 -2.81 -9.66 7.08
C ALA A 35 -2.62 -10.28 8.48
N ASP A 36 -2.22 -9.45 9.43
CA ASP A 36 -1.94 -9.78 10.83
C ASP A 36 -0.90 -10.89 11.07
N CYS A 37 -0.08 -11.22 10.06
CA CYS A 37 1.05 -12.14 10.22
C CYS A 37 2.22 -11.43 10.92
N VAL A 38 2.15 -11.32 12.25
CA VAL A 38 3.13 -10.57 13.08
C VAL A 38 4.56 -11.14 13.07
N ASP A 39 4.76 -12.35 12.56
CA ASP A 39 6.07 -12.99 12.40
C ASP A 39 6.66 -12.85 10.99
N VAL A 40 5.97 -12.13 10.10
CA VAL A 40 6.54 -11.66 8.84
C VAL A 40 7.28 -10.35 9.08
N THR A 41 8.53 -10.29 8.62
CA THR A 41 9.40 -9.11 8.73
C THR A 41 9.86 -8.66 7.34
N ASP A 42 10.70 -7.62 7.29
CA ASP A 42 11.39 -7.19 6.06
C ASP A 42 12.11 -8.35 5.34
N ILE A 43 12.58 -9.37 6.07
CA ILE A 43 13.22 -10.56 5.49
C ILE A 43 12.21 -11.36 4.64
N GLY A 44 10.97 -11.50 5.10
CA GLY A 44 9.91 -12.16 4.34
C GLY A 44 9.60 -11.46 3.01
N LEU A 45 9.70 -10.13 2.98
CA LEU A 45 9.48 -9.35 1.76
C LEU A 45 10.53 -9.64 0.67
N THR A 46 11.75 -10.06 1.03
CA THR A 46 12.76 -10.48 0.04
C THR A 46 12.31 -11.69 -0.79
N PHE A 47 11.53 -12.58 -0.19
CA PHE A 47 10.93 -13.69 -0.91
C PHE A 47 9.74 -13.23 -1.75
N ILE A 48 8.87 -12.39 -1.20
CA ILE A 48 7.68 -11.87 -1.91
C ILE A 48 8.10 -11.10 -3.16
N ALA A 49 9.23 -10.41 -3.14
CA ALA A 49 9.83 -9.75 -4.30
C ALA A 49 10.12 -10.69 -5.48
N THR A 50 10.24 -12.00 -5.24
CA THR A 50 10.43 -13.02 -6.31
C THR A 50 9.13 -13.41 -7.02
N LEU A 51 7.97 -13.02 -6.49
CA LEU A 51 6.65 -13.34 -7.01
C LEU A 51 6.24 -12.36 -8.11
N SER A 52 6.93 -12.38 -9.25
CA SER A 52 6.77 -11.39 -10.34
C SER A 52 5.36 -11.29 -10.95
N HIS A 53 4.52 -12.32 -10.76
CA HIS A 53 3.13 -12.35 -11.20
C HIS A 53 2.13 -11.86 -10.14
N LEU A 54 2.59 -11.43 -8.97
CA LEU A 54 1.75 -10.98 -7.88
C LEU A 54 1.01 -9.69 -8.27
N GLN A 55 -0.31 -9.72 -8.14
CA GLN A 55 -1.21 -8.61 -8.46
C GLN A 55 -1.86 -8.04 -7.20
N HIS A 56 -1.93 -8.83 -6.13
CA HIS A 56 -2.58 -8.45 -4.89
C HIS A 56 -1.70 -8.90 -3.72
N LEU A 57 -1.27 -7.93 -2.92
CA LEU A 57 -0.51 -8.16 -1.70
C LEU A 57 -1.19 -7.44 -0.54
N ASP A 58 -1.51 -8.20 0.49
CA ASP A 58 -1.94 -7.65 1.77
C ASP A 58 -0.95 -8.08 2.84
N VAL A 59 -0.31 -7.11 3.50
CA VAL A 59 0.59 -7.32 4.66
C VAL A 59 0.17 -6.41 5.81
N SER A 60 -1.09 -5.96 5.81
CA SER A 60 -1.63 -5.12 6.88
C SER A 60 -1.44 -5.78 8.25
N GLY A 61 -1.17 -4.98 9.28
CA GLY A 61 -0.92 -5.52 10.63
C GLY A 61 0.40 -6.29 10.82
N CYS A 62 1.22 -6.48 9.77
CA CYS A 62 2.59 -6.99 9.92
C CYS A 62 3.51 -5.92 10.54
N THR A 63 3.46 -5.78 11.86
CA THR A 63 4.12 -4.71 12.63
C THR A 63 5.66 -4.71 12.58
N LYS A 64 6.29 -5.75 12.03
CA LYS A 64 7.75 -5.86 11.86
C LYS A 64 8.23 -5.49 10.45
N ILE A 65 7.32 -5.04 9.57
CA ILE A 65 7.65 -4.50 8.24
C ILE A 65 7.92 -3.00 8.34
N THR A 66 8.99 -2.55 7.68
CA THR A 66 9.42 -1.14 7.64
C THR A 66 9.67 -0.66 6.20
N ASP A 67 9.99 0.62 6.02
CA ASP A 67 10.45 1.18 4.74
C ASP A 67 11.54 0.32 4.06
N ALA A 68 12.45 -0.25 4.85
CA ALA A 68 13.56 -1.06 4.33
C ALA A 68 13.04 -2.32 3.63
N GLY A 69 12.04 -2.99 4.19
CA GLY A 69 11.42 -4.16 3.57
C GLY A 69 10.69 -3.83 2.27
N LEU A 70 9.99 -2.68 2.24
CA LEU A 70 9.25 -2.25 1.04
C LEU A 70 10.17 -1.92 -0.13
N SER A 71 11.41 -1.51 0.13
CA SER A 71 12.41 -1.28 -0.91
C SER A 71 12.70 -2.53 -1.75
N TYR A 72 12.52 -3.74 -1.20
CA TYR A 72 12.69 -4.99 -1.96
C TYR A 72 11.58 -5.24 -2.97
N LEU A 73 10.39 -4.66 -2.77
CA LEU A 73 9.21 -4.97 -3.57
C LEU A 73 9.15 -4.22 -4.90
N VAL A 74 10.01 -3.23 -5.15
CA VAL A 74 9.99 -2.34 -6.34
C VAL A 74 9.98 -3.08 -7.69
N GLY A 75 10.37 -4.36 -7.73
CA GLY A 75 10.32 -5.22 -8.92
C GLY A 75 8.94 -5.81 -9.25
N LEU A 76 7.94 -5.68 -8.36
CA LEU A 76 6.60 -6.25 -8.52
C LEU A 76 5.72 -5.44 -9.50
N SER A 77 6.15 -5.40 -10.76
CA SER A 77 5.51 -4.61 -11.82
C SER A 77 4.05 -4.98 -12.15
N SER A 78 3.59 -6.16 -11.72
CA SER A 78 2.19 -6.62 -11.90
C SER A 78 1.25 -6.17 -10.77
N LEU A 79 1.77 -5.56 -9.70
CA LEU A 79 1.00 -5.27 -8.50
C LEU A 79 -0.10 -4.23 -8.79
N CYS A 80 -1.34 -4.61 -8.51
CA CYS A 80 -2.55 -3.82 -8.74
C CYS A 80 -3.24 -3.40 -7.44
N TYR A 81 -3.05 -4.18 -6.37
CA TYR A 81 -3.57 -3.93 -5.04
C TYR A 81 -2.44 -4.10 -4.03
N PHE A 82 -2.28 -3.10 -3.17
CA PHE A 82 -1.35 -3.18 -2.06
C PHE A 82 -1.98 -2.59 -0.80
N CYS A 83 -2.05 -3.41 0.25
CA CYS A 83 -2.47 -2.96 1.58
C CYS A 83 -1.30 -3.14 2.53
N ILE A 84 -0.86 -2.01 3.11
CA ILE A 84 0.18 -1.94 4.12
C ILE A 84 -0.32 -1.16 5.33
N SER A 85 -1.60 -1.21 5.68
CA SER A 85 -2.09 -0.45 6.84
C SER A 85 -1.54 -1.02 8.15
N VAL A 86 -1.18 -0.15 9.10
CA VAL A 86 -0.81 -0.55 10.48
C VAL A 86 0.37 -1.55 10.55
N CYS A 87 1.31 -1.49 9.60
CA CYS A 87 2.62 -2.14 9.73
C CYS A 87 3.55 -1.36 10.69
N GLY A 88 4.85 -1.67 10.68
CA GLY A 88 5.85 -1.02 11.54
C GLY A 88 6.19 0.41 11.12
N ASN A 89 7.48 0.73 11.05
CA ASN A 89 7.91 2.09 10.74
C ASN A 89 7.84 2.39 9.23
N ILE A 90 6.66 2.82 8.78
CA ILE A 90 6.40 3.28 7.41
C ILE A 90 6.37 4.82 7.38
N THR A 91 7.09 5.40 6.43
CA THR A 91 7.22 6.85 6.25
C THR A 91 7.03 7.24 4.78
N ASP A 92 7.18 8.53 4.46
CA ASP A 92 7.22 9.02 3.07
C ASP A 92 8.23 8.27 2.18
N ALA A 93 9.31 7.71 2.75
CA ALA A 93 10.27 6.90 2.00
C ALA A 93 9.62 5.64 1.41
N ALA A 94 8.75 4.95 2.14
CA ALA A 94 7.97 3.83 1.59
C ALA A 94 7.11 4.26 0.40
N LEU A 95 6.43 5.40 0.49
CA LEU A 95 5.57 5.88 -0.60
C LEU A 95 6.38 6.17 -1.87
N SER A 96 7.64 6.59 -1.73
CA SER A 96 8.55 6.74 -2.87
C SER A 96 8.91 5.41 -3.55
N TYR A 97 8.98 4.30 -2.81
CA TYR A 97 9.15 2.97 -3.40
C TYR A 97 7.86 2.48 -4.06
N ILE A 98 6.72 2.69 -3.40
CA ILE A 98 5.39 2.31 -3.90
C ILE A 98 5.06 3.02 -5.21
N ALA A 99 5.53 4.27 -5.38
CA ALA A 99 5.42 5.04 -6.62
C ALA A 99 5.98 4.35 -7.88
N SER A 100 6.81 3.29 -7.72
CA SER A 100 7.29 2.47 -8.84
C SER A 100 6.25 1.50 -9.42
N PHE A 101 5.15 1.23 -8.71
CA PHE A 101 4.12 0.27 -9.12
C PHE A 101 3.17 0.85 -10.16
N SER A 102 3.62 0.96 -11.42
CA SER A 102 2.85 1.58 -12.52
C SER A 102 1.45 1.00 -12.79
N GLN A 103 1.16 -0.23 -12.32
CA GLN A 103 -0.14 -0.90 -12.45
C GLN A 103 -1.03 -0.77 -11.22
N LEU A 104 -0.55 -0.11 -10.15
CA LEU A 104 -1.26 -0.02 -8.88
C LEU A 104 -2.56 0.78 -9.03
N ARG A 105 -3.66 0.19 -8.56
CA ARG A 105 -5.02 0.77 -8.61
C ARG A 105 -5.59 0.99 -7.23
N HIS A 106 -5.17 0.18 -6.26
CA HIS A 106 -5.63 0.24 -4.89
C HIS A 106 -4.42 0.27 -3.96
N LEU A 107 -4.36 1.30 -3.13
CA LEU A 107 -3.34 1.49 -2.12
C LEU A 107 -4.00 1.85 -0.79
N ASP A 108 -3.69 1.08 0.24
CA ASP A 108 -4.03 1.41 1.63
C ASP A 108 -2.75 1.61 2.44
N VAL A 109 -2.58 2.84 2.93
CA VAL A 109 -1.48 3.33 3.75
C VAL A 109 -2.02 3.98 5.03
N SER A 110 -3.14 3.47 5.55
CA SER A 110 -3.78 3.99 6.74
C SER A 110 -2.99 3.66 8.01
N GLY A 111 -3.05 4.55 9.00
CA GLY A 111 -2.49 4.34 10.34
C GLY A 111 -1.06 4.85 10.56
N TYR A 112 -0.58 5.80 9.75
CA TYR A 112 0.81 6.27 9.84
C TYR A 112 0.93 7.76 10.16
N GLU A 113 1.50 8.06 11.33
CA GLU A 113 1.83 9.44 11.74
C GLU A 113 2.97 10.04 10.89
N ASN A 114 3.87 9.18 10.37
CA ASN A 114 5.05 9.62 9.61
C ASN A 114 4.80 9.75 8.09
N ILE A 115 3.55 9.62 7.64
CA ILE A 115 3.16 9.94 6.27
C ILE A 115 2.69 11.40 6.23
N THR A 116 3.27 12.17 5.32
CA THR A 116 3.05 13.61 5.18
C THR A 116 2.70 13.99 3.74
N ASP A 117 2.55 15.30 3.49
CA ASP A 117 2.36 15.86 2.16
C ASP A 117 3.46 15.45 1.16
N ALA A 118 4.69 15.20 1.62
CA ALA A 118 5.80 14.76 0.76
C ALA A 118 5.57 13.33 0.23
N GLY A 119 5.06 12.44 1.08
CA GLY A 119 4.67 11.10 0.69
C GLY A 119 3.50 11.13 -0.29
N MET A 120 2.46 11.94 -0.02
CA MET A 120 1.34 12.16 -0.94
C MET A 120 1.80 12.66 -2.30
N SER A 121 2.75 13.60 -2.33
CA SER A 121 3.35 14.11 -3.57
C SER A 121 4.11 13.03 -4.35
N SER A 122 4.62 11.99 -3.70
CA SER A 122 5.31 10.88 -4.40
C SER A 122 4.32 9.98 -5.13
N LEU A 123 3.10 9.84 -4.62
CA LEU A 123 2.09 8.95 -5.19
C LEU A 123 1.55 9.41 -6.55
N VAL A 124 1.72 10.68 -6.92
CA VAL A 124 1.28 11.22 -8.24
C VAL A 124 1.91 10.48 -9.42
N ALA A 125 3.00 9.75 -9.20
CA ALA A 125 3.64 8.88 -10.18
C ALA A 125 2.88 7.57 -10.46
N LEU A 126 1.73 7.33 -9.81
CA LEU A 126 0.88 6.15 -10.01
C LEU A 126 -0.27 6.45 -11.00
N PRO A 127 -0.08 6.28 -12.32
CA PRO A 127 -1.02 6.77 -13.33
C PRO A 127 -2.36 6.02 -13.37
N GLN A 128 -2.46 4.87 -12.70
CA GLN A 128 -3.64 4.01 -12.68
C GLN A 128 -4.32 3.98 -11.31
N LEU A 129 -3.90 4.80 -10.34
CA LEU A 129 -4.45 4.75 -8.99
C LEU A 129 -5.93 5.18 -8.99
N ARG A 130 -6.77 4.36 -8.36
CA ARG A 130 -8.24 4.54 -8.30
C ARG A 130 -8.78 4.63 -6.88
N TYR A 131 -8.13 3.95 -5.95
CA TYR A 131 -8.51 3.89 -4.55
C TYR A 131 -7.27 4.19 -3.71
N LEU A 132 -7.34 5.26 -2.92
CA LEU A 132 -6.30 5.65 -1.97
C LEU A 132 -6.93 5.77 -0.59
N PHE A 133 -6.47 4.94 0.33
CA PHE A 133 -6.85 5.00 1.74
C PHE A 133 -5.63 5.47 2.54
N ALA A 134 -5.79 6.60 3.23
CA ALA A 134 -4.74 7.22 4.03
C ALA A 134 -5.30 7.69 5.39
N SER A 135 -6.28 6.96 5.91
CA SER A 135 -6.93 7.27 7.17
C SER A 135 -5.91 7.27 8.32
N TYR A 136 -6.12 8.09 9.35
CA TYR A 136 -5.21 8.24 10.48
C TYR A 136 -3.80 8.74 10.13
N CYS A 137 -3.60 9.35 8.96
CA CYS A 137 -2.36 10.05 8.62
C CYS A 137 -2.49 11.53 8.99
N GLU A 138 -2.28 11.86 10.28
CA GLU A 138 -2.55 13.18 10.86
C GLU A 138 -1.63 14.32 10.36
N HIS A 139 -0.59 13.99 9.61
CA HIS A 139 0.36 14.94 9.02
C HIS A 139 0.10 15.25 7.55
N ILE A 140 -0.95 14.68 6.96
CA ILE A 140 -1.48 15.12 5.67
C ILE A 140 -2.28 16.42 5.87
N THR A 141 -2.00 17.41 5.04
CA THR A 141 -2.64 18.73 5.04
C THR A 141 -3.23 19.05 3.67
N ASP A 142 -3.80 20.25 3.53
CA ASP A 142 -4.27 20.78 2.25
C ASP A 142 -3.21 20.75 1.14
N ALA A 143 -1.91 20.84 1.49
CA ALA A 143 -0.82 20.76 0.51
C ALA A 143 -0.68 19.35 -0.10
N GLY A 144 -0.88 18.30 0.70
CA GLY A 144 -0.89 16.92 0.22
C GLY A 144 -2.06 16.67 -0.74
N LEU A 145 -3.24 17.23 -0.43
CA LEU A 145 -4.40 17.17 -1.33
C LEU A 145 -4.15 17.92 -2.64
N ALA A 146 -3.55 19.11 -2.56
CA ALA A 146 -3.17 19.87 -3.74
C ALA A 146 -2.18 19.10 -4.63
N ALA A 147 -1.24 18.34 -4.04
CA ALA A 147 -0.30 17.52 -4.82
C ALA A 147 -1.02 16.41 -5.60
N ILE A 148 -2.00 15.74 -4.98
CA ILE A 148 -2.75 14.64 -5.62
C ILE A 148 -3.88 15.11 -6.55
N SER A 149 -4.13 16.42 -6.66
CA SER A 149 -5.11 17.03 -7.60
C SER A 149 -4.91 16.67 -9.07
N SER A 150 -3.74 16.11 -9.42
CA SER A 150 -3.36 15.69 -10.76
C SER A 150 -3.80 14.26 -11.14
N PHE A 151 -4.33 13.47 -10.20
CA PHE A 151 -4.81 12.13 -10.52
C PHE A 151 -6.01 12.16 -11.48
N SER A 152 -5.89 11.47 -12.61
CA SER A 152 -6.95 11.41 -13.63
C SER A 152 -7.92 10.24 -13.46
N GLN A 153 -7.60 9.27 -12.60
CA GLN A 153 -8.41 8.05 -12.39
C GLN A 153 -8.79 7.79 -10.93
N LEU A 154 -8.43 8.69 -10.00
CA LEU A 154 -8.72 8.49 -8.58
C LEU A 154 -10.22 8.66 -8.35
N ASN A 155 -10.89 7.58 -7.92
CA ASN A 155 -12.33 7.49 -7.75
C ASN A 155 -12.75 7.50 -6.28
N GLN A 156 -11.88 7.02 -5.40
CA GLN A 156 -12.13 6.93 -3.97
C GLN A 156 -10.91 7.38 -3.20
N LEU A 157 -11.14 8.30 -2.27
CA LEU A 157 -10.14 8.82 -1.36
C LEU A 157 -10.67 8.70 0.07
N ASP A 158 -9.91 8.07 0.95
CA ASP A 158 -10.23 8.01 2.37
C ASP A 158 -9.18 8.75 3.19
N LEU A 159 -9.64 9.75 3.94
CA LEU A 159 -8.88 10.65 4.81
C LEU A 159 -9.51 10.72 6.20
N HIS A 160 -10.26 9.69 6.64
CA HIS A 160 -10.79 9.67 8.01
C HIS A 160 -9.64 9.95 9.00
N ARG A 161 -9.88 10.85 9.96
CA ARG A 161 -8.87 11.27 10.95
C ARG A 161 -7.62 11.97 10.39
N CYS A 162 -7.63 12.46 9.16
CA CYS A 162 -6.65 13.46 8.69
C CYS A 162 -7.04 14.87 9.16
N VAL A 163 -6.84 15.14 10.46
CA VAL A 163 -7.39 16.32 11.15
C VAL A 163 -6.88 17.69 10.68
N LYS A 164 -5.83 17.71 9.84
CA LYS A 164 -5.25 18.95 9.28
C LYS A 164 -5.73 19.27 7.86
N VAL A 165 -6.59 18.42 7.29
CA VAL A 165 -7.27 18.69 6.02
C VAL A 165 -8.47 19.60 6.28
N THR A 166 -8.60 20.64 5.47
CA THR A 166 -9.68 21.62 5.53
C THR A 166 -10.44 21.71 4.20
N ASP A 167 -11.52 22.48 4.18
CA ASP A 167 -12.29 22.76 2.96
C ASP A 167 -11.43 23.35 1.82
N ALA A 168 -10.32 24.03 2.14
CA ALA A 168 -9.40 24.55 1.13
C ALA A 168 -8.66 23.40 0.41
N GLY A 169 -8.21 22.39 1.15
CA GLY A 169 -7.62 21.17 0.58
C GLY A 169 -8.64 20.40 -0.24
N LEU A 170 -9.87 20.23 0.27
CA LEU A 170 -10.94 19.55 -0.47
C LEU A 170 -11.28 20.25 -1.79
N SER A 171 -11.27 21.59 -1.79
CA SER A 171 -11.50 22.38 -3.00
C SER A 171 -10.46 22.12 -4.10
N SER A 172 -9.23 21.75 -3.73
CA SER A 172 -8.17 21.40 -4.69
C SER A 172 -8.43 20.08 -5.44
N LEU A 173 -9.32 19.22 -4.91
CA LEU A 173 -9.66 17.93 -5.49
C LEU A 173 -10.75 18.03 -6.58
N ALA A 174 -11.31 19.23 -6.83
CA ALA A 174 -12.33 19.46 -7.85
C ALA A 174 -12.01 18.90 -9.26
N PRO A 175 -10.73 18.85 -9.73
CA PRO A 175 -10.39 18.25 -11.02
C PRO A 175 -10.42 16.71 -11.06
N ILE A 176 -10.41 16.05 -9.91
CA ILE A 176 -10.32 14.59 -9.79
C ILE A 176 -11.74 13.97 -9.90
N PRO A 177 -11.94 12.84 -10.61
CA PRO A 177 -13.24 12.18 -10.76
C PRO A 177 -13.67 11.36 -9.52
N LEU A 178 -13.61 11.96 -8.31
CA LEU A 178 -14.00 11.27 -7.09
C LEU A 178 -15.50 10.94 -7.08
N THR A 179 -15.81 9.68 -6.78
CA THR A 179 -17.16 9.17 -6.53
C THR A 179 -17.44 8.93 -5.05
N SER A 180 -16.40 8.88 -4.22
CA SER A 180 -16.49 8.68 -2.78
C SER A 180 -15.32 9.38 -2.09
N ILE A 181 -15.62 10.09 -0.99
CA ILE A 181 -14.62 10.67 -0.10
C ILE A 181 -14.98 10.37 1.36
N GLY A 182 -14.01 9.88 2.14
CA GLY A 182 -14.16 9.62 3.57
C GLY A 182 -13.45 10.70 4.39
N LEU A 183 -14.14 11.36 5.33
CA LEU A 183 -13.61 12.52 6.08
C LEU A 183 -13.87 12.48 7.60
N GLU A 184 -14.72 11.58 8.13
CA GLU A 184 -15.22 11.64 9.53
C GLU A 184 -14.45 10.78 10.55
#